data_AF-A0A934VBR8-F1
#
_entry.id   AF-A0A934VBR8-F1
#
_cell.length_a   1.000
_cell.length_b   1.000
_cell.length_c   1.000
_cell.angle_alpha   90.00
_cell.angle_beta   90.00
_cell.angle_gamma   90.00
#
_symmetry.space_group_name_H-M   'P 1'
#
loop_
_entity.id
_entity.type
_entity.pdbx_description
1 polymer ?
#
loop_
_entity_poly.entity_id
_entity_poly.type
_entity_poly.pdbx_seq_one_letter_code
_entity_poly.pdbx_strand_id
1 'polypeptide(L)'
;METLIQLPEDETPSTISEILASLRKEHLEPRHESKAWGDWIYLESYSTVISIESNRGLSSSATIEHGEGEEEGEPAASIFRAFGRLNWVGMDDDGEYPLA
;
A
#
# COMPACT_ATOMS: atom_id res chain seq x y z
N MET A 1 5.35 -5.25 -12.21
CA MET A 1 5.72 -6.21 -11.14
C MET A 1 4.73 -6.02 -10.00
N GLU A 2 4.42 -7.03 -9.19
CA GLU A 2 3.49 -6.90 -8.06
C GLU A 2 4.20 -7.18 -6.74
N THR A 3 3.80 -6.49 -5.67
CA THR A 3 4.24 -6.75 -4.30
C THR A 3 3.02 -6.90 -3.40
N LEU A 4 2.96 -8.01 -2.66
CA LEU A 4 1.95 -8.24 -1.64
C LEU A 4 2.43 -7.68 -0.31
N ILE A 5 1.55 -6.94 0.37
CA ILE A 5 1.79 -6.43 1.71
C ILE A 5 0.59 -6.74 2.60
N GLN A 6 0.85 -6.98 3.88
CA GLN A 6 -0.20 -7.24 4.87
C GLN A 6 0.18 -6.71 6.26
N LEU A 7 -0.81 -6.58 7.13
CA LEU A 7 -0.55 -6.49 8.56
C LEU A 7 -0.30 -7.88 9.13
N PRO A 8 0.60 -8.02 10.13
CA PRO A 8 0.67 -9.20 10.96
C PRO A 8 -0.70 -9.60 11.53
N GLU A 9 -0.94 -10.90 11.74
CA GLU A 9 -2.26 -11.43 12.16
C GLU A 9 -2.76 -10.84 13.50
N ASP A 10 -1.86 -10.42 14.38
CA ASP A 10 -2.15 -9.86 15.71
C ASP A 10 -2.29 -8.33 15.72
N GLU A 11 -2.04 -7.66 14.59
CA GLU A 11 -2.13 -6.21 14.48
C GLU A 11 -3.56 -5.72 14.20
N THR A 12 -3.84 -4.49 14.66
CA THR A 12 -5.15 -3.87 14.40
C THR A 12 -5.24 -3.42 12.95
N PRO A 13 -6.30 -3.79 12.20
CA PRO A 13 -6.49 -3.35 10.82
C PRO A 13 -6.39 -1.83 10.66
N SER A 14 -5.66 -1.37 9.65
CA SER A 14 -5.55 0.06 9.34
C SER A 14 -6.82 0.56 8.67
N THR A 15 -7.25 1.78 9.02
CA THR A 15 -8.29 2.46 8.26
C THR A 15 -7.74 2.96 6.93
N ILE A 16 -8.59 3.07 5.91
CA ILE A 16 -8.20 3.71 4.63
C ILE A 16 -7.67 5.13 4.86
N SER A 17 -8.22 5.86 5.84
CA SER A 17 -7.76 7.22 6.17
C SER A 17 -6.34 7.25 6.72
N GLU A 18 -5.93 6.28 7.53
CA GLU A 18 -4.55 6.14 8.03
C GLU A 18 -3.58 5.82 6.90
N ILE A 19 -3.96 4.90 6.00
CA ILE A 19 -3.17 4.55 4.81
C ILE A 19 -2.94 5.78 3.93
N LEU A 20 -4.02 6.51 3.58
CA LEU A 20 -3.93 7.74 2.79
C LEU A 20 -3.09 8.82 3.49
N ALA A 21 -3.22 8.97 4.81
CA ALA A 21 -2.42 9.92 5.57
C ALA A 21 -0.93 9.55 5.60
N SER A 22 -0.60 8.25 5.71
CA SER A 22 0.80 7.79 5.70
C SER A 22 1.46 7.95 4.34
N LEU A 23 0.73 7.68 3.24
CA LEU A 23 1.21 7.93 1.87
C LEU A 23 1.50 9.42 1.64
N ARG A 24 0.62 10.31 2.08
CA ARG A 24 0.84 11.77 1.99
C ARG A 24 2.08 12.26 2.77
N LYS A 25 2.48 11.57 3.84
CA LYS A 25 3.72 11.89 4.57
C LYS A 25 4.98 11.58 3.76
N GLU A 26 4.90 10.71 2.77
CA GLU A 26 5.97 10.43 1.80
C GLU A 26 5.88 11.30 0.54
N HIS A 27 5.16 12.43 0.62
CA HIS A 27 5.00 13.34 -0.51
C HIS A 27 4.30 12.71 -1.73
N LEU A 28 3.58 11.61 -1.52
CA LEU A 28 2.69 11.03 -2.53
C LEU A 28 1.34 11.74 -2.54
N GLU A 29 0.68 11.73 -3.70
CA GLU A 29 -0.64 12.32 -3.90
C GLU A 29 -1.69 11.21 -4.13
N PRO A 30 -2.14 10.51 -3.07
CA PRO A 30 -3.04 9.38 -3.22
C PRO A 30 -4.49 9.82 -3.45
N ARG A 31 -5.10 9.27 -4.51
CA ARG A 31 -6.53 9.35 -4.81
C ARG A 31 -7.18 8.00 -4.55
N HIS A 32 -8.06 7.95 -3.55
CA HIS A 32 -8.87 6.77 -3.23
C HIS A 32 -10.09 6.67 -4.14
N GLU A 33 -10.36 5.46 -4.62
CA GLU A 33 -11.54 5.09 -5.37
C GLU A 33 -12.15 3.82 -4.78
N SER A 34 -13.30 3.95 -4.13
CA SER A 34 -13.98 2.81 -3.54
C SER A 34 -14.87 2.09 -4.55
N LYS A 35 -14.72 0.76 -4.66
CA LYS A 35 -15.54 -0.09 -5.52
C LYS A 35 -16.20 -1.19 -4.69
N ALA A 36 -17.25 -1.79 -5.24
CA ALA A 36 -18.01 -2.85 -4.57
C ALA A 36 -17.20 -4.14 -4.30
N TRP A 37 -16.03 -4.30 -4.94
CA TRP A 37 -15.19 -5.50 -4.90
C TRP A 37 -13.77 -5.24 -4.39
N GLY A 38 -13.46 -4.02 -3.96
CA GLY A 38 -12.13 -3.61 -3.50
C GLY A 38 -11.93 -2.10 -3.59
N ASP A 39 -10.99 -1.58 -2.82
CA ASP A 39 -10.63 -0.16 -2.85
C ASP A 39 -9.33 0.02 -3.62
N TRP A 40 -9.26 1.04 -4.47
CA TRP A 40 -8.05 1.37 -5.22
C TRP A 40 -7.47 2.70 -4.75
N ILE A 41 -6.15 2.78 -4.68
CA ILE A 41 -5.42 4.03 -4.47
C ILE A 41 -4.51 4.26 -5.67
N TYR A 42 -4.76 5.35 -6.37
CA TYR A 42 -3.93 5.84 -7.46
C TYR A 42 -2.98 6.92 -6.93
N LEU A 43 -1.79 7.03 -7.52
CA LEU A 43 -0.83 8.09 -7.22
C LEU A 43 -0.72 9.00 -8.46
N GLU A 44 -0.96 10.30 -8.31
CA GLU A 44 -1.19 11.20 -9.47
C GLU A 44 -0.04 11.26 -10.49
N SER A 45 1.20 11.12 -10.03
CA SER A 45 2.42 11.17 -10.87
C SER A 45 2.95 9.80 -11.30
N TYR A 46 2.27 8.71 -10.93
CA TYR A 46 2.77 7.35 -11.12
C TYR A 46 1.72 6.46 -11.77
N SER A 47 2.19 5.47 -12.51
CA SER A 47 1.36 4.39 -13.03
C SER A 47 1.16 3.27 -12.01
N THR A 48 1.92 3.29 -10.90
CA THR A 48 1.72 2.41 -9.76
C THR A 48 0.32 2.55 -9.15
N VAL A 49 -0.33 1.41 -8.90
CA VAL A 49 -1.66 1.31 -8.29
C VAL A 49 -1.59 0.43 -7.04
N ILE A 50 -2.27 0.85 -5.97
CA ILE A 50 -2.40 0.04 -4.74
C ILE A 50 -3.84 -0.47 -4.67
N SER A 51 -4.01 -1.77 -4.80
CA SER A 51 -5.30 -2.46 -4.59
C SER A 51 -5.41 -2.89 -3.13
N ILE A 52 -6.45 -2.44 -2.44
CA ILE A 52 -6.67 -2.67 -1.01
C ILE A 52 -7.91 -3.54 -0.80
N GLU A 53 -7.74 -4.61 -0.04
CA GLU A 53 -8.87 -5.38 0.47
C GLU A 53 -9.47 -4.62 1.65
N SER A 54 -10.64 -4.03 1.44
CA SER A 54 -11.31 -3.17 2.42
C SER A 54 -12.59 -3.83 2.91
N ASN A 55 -12.68 -4.04 4.22
CA ASN A 55 -13.89 -4.50 4.89
C ASN A 55 -14.39 -3.41 5.84
N ARG A 56 -15.47 -2.71 5.43
CA ARG A 56 -16.05 -1.59 6.19
C ARG A 56 -15.05 -0.45 6.48
N GLY A 57 -14.13 -0.21 5.54
CA GLY A 57 -13.13 0.87 5.64
C GLY A 57 -11.88 0.51 6.46
N LEU A 58 -11.75 -0.75 6.87
CA LEU A 58 -10.58 -1.34 7.50
C LEU A 58 -9.88 -2.28 6.53
N SER A 59 -8.56 -2.35 6.59
CA SER A 59 -7.75 -3.21 5.76
C SER A 59 -6.56 -3.79 6.50
N SER A 60 -6.20 -5.01 6.13
CA SER A 60 -5.01 -5.72 6.60
C SER A 60 -4.19 -6.32 5.44
N SER A 61 -4.57 -6.08 4.19
CA SER A 61 -3.90 -6.66 3.01
C SER A 61 -4.05 -5.72 1.81
N ALA A 62 -2.99 -5.64 1.02
CA ALA A 62 -2.95 -4.86 -0.21
C ALA A 62 -1.95 -5.44 -1.21
N THR A 63 -2.20 -5.17 -2.48
CA THR A 63 -1.31 -5.48 -3.59
C THR A 63 -0.86 -4.17 -4.24
N ILE A 64 0.46 -3.99 -4.36
CA ILE A 64 1.08 -2.87 -5.06
C ILE A 64 1.43 -3.36 -6.47
N GLU A 65 0.75 -2.83 -7.47
CA GLU A 65 1.08 -3.05 -8.87
C GLU A 65 2.01 -1.93 -9.33
N HIS A 66 3.29 -2.26 -9.54
CA HIS A 66 4.32 -1.29 -9.91
C HIS A 66 4.24 -0.91 -11.38
N GLY A 67 4.27 0.39 -11.64
CA GLY A 67 4.26 0.98 -12.96
C GLY A 67 5.53 0.74 -13.78
N GLU A 68 5.42 0.84 -15.10
CA GLU A 68 6.57 0.70 -16.01
C GLU A 68 7.27 2.04 -16.25
N GLY A 69 8.61 2.05 -16.20
CA GLY A 69 9.41 3.24 -16.54
C GLY A 69 9.49 4.29 -15.44
N GLU A 70 9.07 3.95 -14.22
CA GLU A 70 9.24 4.79 -13.03
C GLU A 70 10.72 4.84 -12.62
N GLU A 71 11.16 5.95 -12.02
CA GLU A 71 12.56 6.12 -11.59
C GLU A 71 12.99 4.99 -10.66
N GLU A 72 14.28 4.64 -10.67
CA GLU A 72 14.79 3.51 -9.91
C GLU A 72 14.43 3.62 -8.41
N GLY A 73 13.45 2.82 -7.98
CA GLY A 73 12.98 2.73 -6.60
C GLY A 73 11.80 3.63 -6.23
N GLU A 74 11.37 4.59 -7.06
CA GLU A 74 10.20 5.44 -6.78
C GLU A 74 9.03 5.06 -7.70
N PRO A 75 7.78 5.00 -7.19
CA PRO A 75 7.34 5.37 -5.85
C PRO A 75 7.47 4.23 -4.82
N ALA A 76 7.99 3.07 -5.22
CA ALA A 76 7.99 1.85 -4.40
C ALA A 76 8.61 2.04 -3.00
N ALA A 77 9.78 2.68 -2.92
CA ALA A 77 10.45 2.97 -1.66
C ALA A 77 9.62 3.88 -0.74
N SER A 78 8.97 4.90 -1.32
CA SER A 78 8.04 5.78 -0.61
C SER A 78 6.80 5.01 -0.12
N ILE A 79 6.22 4.15 -0.96
CA ILE A 79 5.09 3.31 -0.57
C ILE A 79 5.48 2.39 0.60
N PHE A 80 6.64 1.73 0.52
CA PHE A 80 7.11 0.83 1.58
C PHE A 80 7.32 1.58 2.90
N ARG A 81 7.91 2.79 2.89
CA ARG A 81 8.02 3.61 4.12
C ARG A 81 6.67 4.04 4.69
N ALA A 82 5.70 4.32 3.82
CA ALA A 82 4.35 4.68 4.26
C ALA A 82 3.64 3.50 4.95
N PHE A 83 3.75 2.30 4.41
CA PHE A 83 3.13 1.10 4.97
C PHE A 83 3.92 0.54 6.17
N GLY A 84 5.25 0.58 6.15
CA GLY A 84 6.10 0.19 7.28
C GLY A 84 5.82 0.99 8.56
N ARG A 85 5.51 2.29 8.43
CA ARG A 85 5.04 3.11 9.56
C ARG A 85 3.72 2.67 10.20
N LEU A 86 2.92 1.90 9.47
CA LEU A 86 1.67 1.34 9.94
C LEU A 86 1.85 -0.11 10.40
N ASN A 87 3.10 -0.58 10.56
CA ASN A 87 3.49 -1.96 10.88
C ASN A 87 3.12 -2.99 9.81
N TRP A 88 2.88 -2.57 8.57
CA TRP A 88 2.68 -3.52 7.49
C TRP A 88 4.02 -4.16 7.08
N VAL A 89 3.94 -5.41 6.66
CA VAL A 89 5.06 -6.24 6.19
C VAL A 89 4.82 -6.62 4.74
N GLY A 90 5.89 -6.92 4.01
CA GLY A 90 5.81 -7.52 2.69
C GLY A 90 5.72 -9.04 2.77
N MET A 91 5.19 -9.64 1.71
CA MET A 91 5.01 -11.09 1.58
C MET A 91 5.66 -11.59 0.29
N ASP A 92 6.53 -12.59 0.41
CA ASP A 92 7.11 -13.33 -0.71
C ASP A 92 7.10 -14.86 -0.45
N ASP A 93 7.81 -15.62 -1.29
CA ASP A 93 7.88 -17.09 -1.19
C ASP A 93 8.60 -17.58 0.08
N ASP A 94 9.45 -16.76 0.70
CA ASP A 94 10.18 -17.05 1.93
C ASP A 94 9.42 -16.58 3.19
N GLY A 95 8.37 -15.77 3.01
CA GLY A 95 7.41 -15.36 4.04
C GLY A 95 7.35 -13.85 4.25
N GLU A 96 7.15 -13.44 5.51
CA GLU A 96 7.07 -12.04 5.89
C GLU A 96 8.45 -11.36 5.90
N TYR A 97 8.52 -10.16 5.34
CA TYR A 97 9.71 -9.31 5.41
C TYR A 97 9.36 -7.87 5.82
N PRO A 98 10.24 -7.18 6.56
CA PRO A 98 9.97 -5.81 7.01
C PRO A 98 9.95 -4.83 5.83
N LEU A 99 9.00 -3.89 5.88
CA LEU A 99 9.02 -2.70 5.03
C LEU A 99 9.86 -1.60 5.71
N ALA A 100 10.53 -0.78 4.90
CA ALA A 100 11.54 0.20 5.31
C ALA A 100 11.05 1.31 6.26
#